data_AF-A0A9D8D9K2-F1
#
_entry.id   AF-A0A9D8D9K2-F1
#
_cell.length_a   1.000
_cell.length_b   1.000
_cell.length_c   1.000
_cell.angle_alpha   90.00
_cell.angle_beta   90.00
_cell.angle_gamma   90.00
#
_symmetry.space_group_name_H-M   'P 1'
#
loop_
_entity.id
_entity.type
_entity.pdbx_description
1 polymer ?
#
loop_
_entity_poly.entity_id
_entity_poly.type
_entity_poly.pdbx_seq_one_letter_code
_entity_poly.pdbx_strand_id
1 'polypeptide(L)'
;MSTQGGGAAGNVGMYVGRDMLAAVPEDRRDDYLRLVQEISDLKYQLGVEVARQLPRLFQEQDDEAIEHYLDQVRAIAGVGWKSGVEVARQLPDLYHAPDPGIAEAYVEIVTEATVGPPDDDKTQAFAAELEDLERELREIEPKQQRATELKSLLAARDRRDERRRKHAQELAAALPPILARLRPKHRDCYMLEVRLVAAADPEAALEAANTMLDLLNGERVSHDGAAEWVRRGLDVLEKNKEVGRGYFRMGSKYSLEVLEELREGLALRQVARVLKLYATALSGRDVAVRGIDEMDSVDRFGPDHIILPADMRFFEDDDRNFVAYKVAAAHGAARIEFGTYRFTLDEIPDTVDDLTTKYGPGAA
;
A
#
# COMPACT_ATOMS: atom_id res chain seq x y z
N MET A 1 45.85 21.78 -34.47
CA MET A 1 46.07 22.28 -33.09
C MET A 1 45.13 21.49 -32.21
N SER A 2 45.69 20.52 -31.50
CA SER A 2 44.96 19.68 -30.55
C SER A 2 45.00 20.38 -29.20
N THR A 3 43.85 20.80 -28.70
CA THR A 3 43.71 21.30 -27.33
C THR A 3 42.92 20.30 -26.51
N GLN A 4 43.51 19.99 -25.38
CA GLN A 4 43.17 18.98 -24.39
C GLN A 4 41.76 19.18 -23.83
N GLY A 5 40.91 18.15 -23.94
CA GLY A 5 39.73 17.95 -23.11
C GLY A 5 39.97 16.71 -22.27
N GLY A 6 40.57 16.86 -21.09
CA GLY A 6 40.93 15.75 -20.22
C GLY A 6 40.98 16.21 -18.78
N GLY A 7 39.90 15.99 -18.03
CA GLY A 7 39.87 16.31 -16.61
C GLY A 7 38.47 16.47 -16.01
N ALA A 8 37.55 15.53 -16.27
CA ALA A 8 36.32 15.34 -15.48
C ALA A 8 35.62 14.01 -15.82
N ALA A 9 35.73 13.54 -17.07
CA ALA A 9 35.05 12.35 -17.58
C ALA A 9 35.60 10.98 -17.10
N GLY A 10 36.48 10.94 -16.09
CA GLY A 10 37.30 9.76 -15.78
C GLY A 10 36.56 8.55 -15.19
N ASN A 11 35.50 8.77 -14.42
CA ASN A 11 34.74 7.69 -13.76
C ASN A 11 33.27 7.59 -14.16
N VAL A 12 32.71 8.61 -14.81
CA VAL A 12 31.28 8.68 -15.11
C VAL A 12 30.87 7.68 -16.22
N GLY A 13 31.80 7.31 -17.09
CA GLY A 13 31.60 6.32 -18.15
C GLY A 13 31.30 4.89 -17.66
N MET A 14 31.46 4.59 -16.37
CA MET A 14 31.01 3.33 -15.79
C MET A 14 29.51 3.29 -15.46
N TYR A 15 28.85 4.46 -15.36
CA TYR A 15 27.48 4.59 -14.82
C TYR A 15 26.50 5.12 -15.86
N VAL A 16 26.99 5.91 -16.81
CA VAL A 16 26.20 6.55 -17.85
C VAL A 16 26.38 5.80 -19.17
N GLY A 17 25.33 5.13 -19.63
CA GLY A 17 25.28 4.56 -20.97
C GLY A 17 25.23 5.65 -22.03
N ARG A 18 25.77 5.38 -23.24
CA ARG A 18 25.68 6.33 -24.38
C ARG A 18 24.25 6.73 -24.69
N ASP A 19 23.32 5.81 -24.58
CA ASP A 19 21.90 6.04 -24.84
C ASP A 19 21.27 6.99 -23.81
N MET A 20 21.72 6.93 -22.55
CA MET A 20 21.25 7.84 -21.49
C MET A 20 21.74 9.26 -21.73
N LEU A 21 23.02 9.42 -22.08
CA LEU A 21 23.60 10.74 -22.38
C LEU A 21 22.99 11.36 -23.65
N ALA A 22 22.61 10.52 -24.61
CA ALA A 22 21.92 10.96 -25.83
C ALA A 22 20.49 11.45 -25.56
N ALA A 23 19.83 10.95 -24.51
CA ALA A 23 18.49 11.36 -24.11
C ALA A 23 18.45 12.71 -23.34
N VAL A 24 19.61 13.23 -22.93
CA VAL A 24 19.76 14.53 -22.25
C VAL A 24 20.06 15.63 -23.28
N PRO A 25 19.43 16.82 -23.17
CA PRO A 25 19.75 17.99 -24.00
C PRO A 25 21.25 18.32 -24.00
N GLU A 26 21.82 18.69 -25.15
CA GLU A 26 23.28 18.81 -25.31
C GLU A 26 23.91 19.84 -24.36
N ASP A 27 23.19 20.94 -24.14
CA ASP A 27 23.54 22.05 -23.26
C ASP A 27 23.48 21.69 -21.77
N ARG A 28 22.82 20.57 -21.44
CA ARG A 28 22.58 20.09 -20.07
C ARG A 28 23.38 18.84 -19.71
N ARG A 29 24.16 18.30 -20.65
CA ARG A 29 24.94 17.06 -20.46
C ARG A 29 25.98 17.19 -19.35
N ASP A 30 26.65 18.33 -19.24
CA ASP A 30 27.66 18.56 -18.20
C ASP A 30 27.04 18.59 -16.80
N ASP A 31 25.87 19.24 -16.66
CA ASP A 31 25.12 19.24 -15.40
C ASP A 31 24.61 17.84 -15.04
N TYR A 32 24.06 17.09 -16.00
CA TYR A 32 23.67 15.70 -15.78
C TYR A 32 24.85 14.84 -15.27
N LEU A 33 26.02 14.93 -15.92
CA LEU A 33 27.20 14.16 -15.52
C LEU A 33 27.68 14.54 -14.11
N ARG A 34 27.66 15.84 -13.78
CA ARG A 34 28.01 16.36 -12.45
C ARG A 34 27.07 15.81 -11.38
N LEU A 35 25.76 15.89 -11.58
CA LEU A 35 24.76 15.41 -10.62
C LEU A 35 24.86 13.88 -10.41
N VAL A 36 25.04 13.13 -11.50
CA VAL A 36 25.26 11.66 -11.41
C VAL A 36 26.53 11.34 -10.63
N GLN A 37 27.62 12.09 -10.84
CA GLN A 37 28.86 11.91 -10.11
C GLN A 37 28.69 12.18 -8.61
N GLU A 38 28.08 13.31 -8.25
CA GLU A 38 27.81 13.67 -6.85
C GLU A 38 27.03 12.58 -6.09
N ILE A 39 26.00 12.01 -6.73
CA ILE A 39 25.22 10.91 -6.14
C ILE A 39 26.01 9.59 -6.10
N SER A 40 26.82 9.32 -7.13
CA SER A 40 27.66 8.11 -7.19
C SER A 40 28.71 8.09 -6.08
N ASP A 41 29.23 9.26 -5.70
CA ASP A 41 30.18 9.42 -4.59
C ASP A 41 29.54 9.08 -3.23
N LEU A 42 28.22 9.25 -3.06
CA LEU A 42 27.49 8.74 -1.90
C LEU A 42 27.41 7.22 -1.95
N LYS A 43 26.85 6.66 -3.04
CA LYS A 43 26.81 5.22 -3.33
C LYS A 43 26.71 4.96 -4.83
N TYR A 44 27.59 4.09 -5.32
CA TYR A 44 27.60 3.62 -6.72
C TYR A 44 26.23 3.16 -7.23
N GLN A 45 25.55 2.26 -6.50
CA GLN A 45 24.27 1.69 -6.96
C GLN A 45 23.16 2.74 -7.03
N LEU A 46 23.23 3.75 -6.17
CA LEU A 46 22.32 4.90 -6.19
C LEU A 46 22.59 5.79 -7.40
N GLY A 47 23.87 6.09 -7.66
CA GLY A 47 24.28 6.87 -8.84
C GLY A 47 23.85 6.22 -10.15
N VAL A 48 23.95 4.90 -10.27
CA VAL A 48 23.45 4.15 -11.44
C VAL A 48 21.94 4.27 -11.61
N GLU A 49 21.16 4.19 -10.52
CA GLU A 49 19.71 4.36 -10.61
C GLU A 49 19.35 5.80 -10.99
N VAL A 50 19.93 6.80 -10.33
CA VAL A 50 19.71 8.21 -10.65
C VAL A 50 20.11 8.54 -12.10
N ALA A 51 21.21 7.97 -12.60
CA ALA A 51 21.63 8.12 -14.00
C ALA A 51 20.60 7.63 -15.02
N ARG A 52 19.82 6.59 -14.68
CA ARG A 52 18.72 6.08 -15.51
C ARG A 52 17.50 7.00 -15.51
N GLN A 53 17.21 7.62 -14.36
CA GLN A 53 15.98 8.38 -14.15
C GLN A 53 16.12 9.86 -14.47
N LEU A 54 17.30 10.46 -14.35
CA LEU A 54 17.50 11.87 -14.64
C LEU A 54 17.17 12.29 -16.08
N PRO A 55 17.49 11.52 -17.15
CA PRO A 55 17.25 11.99 -18.51
C PRO A 55 15.80 12.38 -18.79
N ARG A 56 14.82 11.67 -18.20
CA ARG A 56 13.39 12.05 -18.32
C ARG A 56 13.07 13.37 -17.63
N LEU A 57 13.62 13.61 -16.43
CA LEU A 57 13.42 14.87 -15.70
C LEU A 57 14.05 16.06 -16.44
N PHE A 58 15.22 15.87 -17.07
CA PHE A 58 15.84 16.90 -17.92
C PHE A 58 15.01 17.23 -19.18
N GLN A 59 14.13 16.34 -19.66
CA GLN A 59 13.25 16.63 -20.79
C GLN A 59 12.10 17.54 -20.41
N GLU A 60 11.69 17.56 -19.14
CA GLU A 60 10.63 18.42 -18.62
C GLU A 60 11.09 19.87 -18.42
N GLN A 61 12.41 20.11 -18.43
CA GLN A 61 13.04 21.43 -18.29
C GLN A 61 12.65 22.18 -17.01
N ASP A 62 12.43 21.44 -15.92
CA ASP A 62 12.12 21.98 -14.60
C ASP A 62 13.28 21.71 -13.63
N ASP A 63 14.07 22.75 -13.37
CA ASP A 63 15.23 22.68 -12.50
C ASP A 63 14.84 22.50 -11.03
N GLU A 64 13.72 23.09 -10.60
CA GLU A 64 13.21 22.95 -9.24
C GLU A 64 12.76 21.51 -8.99
N ALA A 65 12.10 20.88 -9.97
CA ALA A 65 11.71 19.47 -9.88
C ALA A 65 12.90 18.51 -9.80
N ILE A 66 13.98 18.79 -10.56
CA ILE A 66 15.22 18.00 -10.50
C ILE A 66 15.89 18.14 -9.14
N GLU A 67 16.01 19.36 -8.62
CA GLU A 67 16.58 19.61 -7.29
C GLU A 67 15.77 18.93 -6.19
N HIS A 68 14.45 19.10 -6.21
CA HIS A 68 13.53 18.46 -5.25
C HIS A 68 13.66 16.93 -5.24
N TYR A 69 13.67 16.32 -6.44
CA TYR A 69 13.91 14.89 -6.60
C TYR A 69 15.24 14.44 -5.98
N LEU A 70 16.33 15.15 -6.29
CA LEU A 70 17.66 14.78 -5.79
C LEU A 70 17.76 14.96 -4.28
N ASP A 71 17.12 15.98 -3.71
CA ASP A 71 17.13 16.22 -2.27
C ASP A 71 16.36 15.15 -1.51
N GLN A 72 15.18 14.74 -2.00
CA GLN A 72 14.43 13.61 -1.41
C GLN A 72 15.23 12.30 -1.48
N VAL A 73 15.88 12.02 -2.61
CA VAL A 73 16.74 10.83 -2.78
C VAL A 73 17.94 10.87 -1.82
N ARG A 74 18.63 12.02 -1.71
CA ARG A 74 19.80 12.19 -0.82
C ARG A 74 19.41 12.05 0.65
N ALA A 75 18.30 12.64 1.06
CA ALA A 75 17.83 12.60 2.44
C ALA A 75 17.62 11.16 2.92
N ILE A 76 16.92 10.35 2.13
CA ILE A 76 16.66 8.94 2.47
C ILE A 76 17.95 8.12 2.34
N ALA A 77 18.74 8.33 1.28
CA ALA A 77 19.96 7.57 1.05
C ALA A 77 21.03 7.79 2.12
N GLY A 78 21.07 8.97 2.74
CA GLY A 78 21.98 9.29 3.84
C GLY A 78 21.77 8.39 5.06
N VAL A 79 20.55 7.91 5.28
CA VAL A 79 20.20 7.01 6.39
C VAL A 79 20.14 5.55 5.93
N GLY A 80 19.55 5.29 4.77
CA GLY A 80 19.36 3.95 4.20
C GLY A 80 19.47 3.97 2.68
N TRP A 81 20.70 3.80 2.17
CA TRP A 81 20.97 3.89 0.73
C TRP A 81 20.13 2.96 -0.15
N LYS A 82 19.76 1.76 0.34
CA LYS A 82 18.90 0.84 -0.42
C LYS A 82 17.47 1.37 -0.57
N SER A 83 16.91 1.97 0.48
CA SER A 83 15.64 2.69 0.41
C SER A 83 15.75 3.88 -0.55
N GLY A 84 16.87 4.61 -0.51
CA GLY A 84 17.14 5.70 -1.45
C GLY A 84 17.17 5.25 -2.92
N VAL A 85 17.70 4.06 -3.21
CA VAL A 85 17.65 3.46 -4.56
C VAL A 85 16.21 3.17 -4.99
N GLU A 86 15.38 2.63 -4.10
CA GLU A 86 13.96 2.40 -4.42
C GLU A 86 13.22 3.72 -4.67
N VAL A 87 13.45 4.73 -3.82
CA VAL A 87 12.86 6.06 -4.01
C VAL A 87 13.30 6.67 -5.34
N ALA A 88 14.60 6.66 -5.65
CA ALA A 88 15.13 7.16 -6.92
C ALA A 88 14.43 6.51 -8.13
N ARG A 89 14.18 5.19 -8.06
CA ARG A 89 13.49 4.45 -9.12
C ARG A 89 12.03 4.86 -9.29
N GLN A 90 11.29 4.95 -8.19
CA GLN A 90 9.82 5.03 -8.20
C GLN A 90 9.31 6.48 -8.29
N LEU A 91 10.02 7.42 -7.66
CA LEU A 91 9.54 8.76 -7.40
C LEU A 91 9.13 9.55 -8.65
N PRO A 92 9.86 9.50 -9.79
CA PRO A 92 9.42 10.29 -10.93
C PRO A 92 8.15 9.73 -11.60
N ASP A 93 7.83 8.44 -11.46
CA ASP A 93 6.51 7.93 -11.88
C ASP A 93 5.40 8.45 -10.94
N LEU A 94 5.69 8.60 -9.65
CA LEU A 94 4.75 9.13 -8.67
C LEU A 94 4.47 10.63 -8.85
N TYR A 95 5.43 11.42 -9.35
CA TYR A 95 5.19 12.82 -9.70
C TYR A 95 4.14 13.00 -10.81
N HIS A 96 4.02 12.02 -11.70
CA HIS A 96 3.00 12.02 -12.74
C HIS A 96 1.70 11.32 -12.32
N ALA A 97 1.58 10.91 -11.06
CA ALA A 97 0.34 10.34 -10.56
C ALA A 97 -0.78 11.40 -10.63
N PRO A 98 -2.05 11.00 -10.82
CA PRO A 98 -3.18 11.95 -10.90
C PRO A 98 -3.37 12.83 -9.65
N ASP A 99 -2.71 12.49 -8.56
CA ASP A 99 -2.81 13.13 -7.27
C ASP A 99 -1.42 13.53 -6.81
N PRO A 100 -1.12 14.84 -6.79
CA PRO A 100 0.21 15.37 -6.46
C PRO A 100 0.68 15.00 -5.05
N GLY A 101 -0.23 14.73 -4.11
CA GLY A 101 0.12 14.40 -2.73
C GLY A 101 0.74 13.02 -2.56
N ILE A 102 0.62 12.13 -3.56
CA ILE A 102 1.10 10.75 -3.48
C ILE A 102 2.63 10.67 -3.36
N ALA A 103 3.35 11.49 -4.13
CA ALA A 103 4.80 11.48 -4.13
C ALA A 103 5.38 11.90 -2.76
N GLU A 104 4.85 12.99 -2.20
CA GLU A 104 5.25 13.47 -0.88
C GLU A 104 4.93 12.45 0.21
N ALA A 105 3.71 11.94 0.23
CA ALA A 105 3.31 10.97 1.25
C ALA A 105 4.12 9.64 1.13
N TYR A 106 4.49 9.23 -0.09
CA TYR A 106 5.41 8.09 -0.28
C TYR A 106 6.78 8.36 0.33
N VAL A 107 7.37 9.54 0.06
CA VAL A 107 8.67 9.95 0.60
C VAL A 107 8.62 10.03 2.13
N GLU A 108 7.55 10.56 2.70
CA GLU A 108 7.36 10.60 4.16
C GLU A 108 7.30 9.19 4.76
N ILE A 109 6.50 8.28 4.19
CA ILE A 109 6.39 6.89 4.67
C ILE A 109 7.75 6.20 4.62
N VAL A 110 8.49 6.32 3.51
CA VAL A 110 9.80 5.67 3.36
C VAL A 110 10.83 6.29 4.29
N THR A 111 10.78 7.61 4.51
CA THR A 111 11.66 8.32 5.45
C THR A 111 11.42 7.81 6.87
N GLU A 112 10.17 7.80 7.33
CA GLU A 112 9.79 7.27 8.64
C GLU A 112 10.20 5.81 8.79
N ALA A 113 9.92 4.98 7.78
CA ALA A 113 10.33 3.57 7.72
C ALA A 113 11.85 3.37 7.80
N THR A 114 12.65 4.33 7.34
CA THR A 114 14.11 4.24 7.26
C THR A 114 14.79 4.80 8.50
N VAL A 115 14.31 5.94 9.03
CA VAL A 115 14.87 6.62 10.22
C VAL A 115 14.41 5.95 11.50
N GLY A 116 13.10 5.99 11.76
CA GLY A 116 12.47 5.33 12.89
C GLY A 116 12.32 6.21 14.09
N PRO A 117 11.77 5.66 15.19
CA PRO A 117 11.57 6.43 16.38
C PRO A 117 12.93 6.97 16.83
N PRO A 118 13.00 8.25 17.26
CA PRO A 118 14.23 8.80 17.82
C PRO A 118 14.72 7.87 18.93
N ASP A 119 16.02 7.57 18.94
CA ASP A 119 16.60 6.60 19.87
C ASP A 119 16.17 6.88 21.32
N ASP A 120 15.95 5.81 22.09
CA ASP A 120 15.85 5.94 23.55
C ASP A 120 17.14 6.63 24.05
N ASP A 121 17.02 7.76 24.77
CA ASP A 121 18.12 8.59 25.30
C ASP A 121 19.31 7.78 25.87
N LYS A 122 19.01 6.60 26.43
CA LYS A 122 19.97 5.65 26.97
C LYS A 122 20.99 5.16 25.93
N THR A 123 20.57 4.90 24.70
CA THR A 123 21.44 4.32 23.66
C THR A 123 22.44 5.35 23.13
N GLN A 124 22.03 6.61 23.04
CA GLN A 124 22.94 7.72 22.69
C GLN A 124 23.92 7.98 23.84
N ALA A 125 23.44 7.97 25.09
CA ALA A 125 24.30 8.07 26.27
C ALA A 125 25.36 6.95 26.31
N PHE A 126 24.99 5.71 25.94
CA PHE A 126 25.91 4.58 25.88
C PHE A 126 26.98 4.70 24.79
N ALA A 127 26.65 5.29 23.64
CA ALA A 127 27.65 5.54 22.59
C ALA A 127 28.69 6.59 23.03
N ALA A 128 28.23 7.68 23.65
CA ALA A 128 29.11 8.69 24.23
C ALA A 128 29.95 8.12 25.39
N GLU A 129 29.34 7.31 26.27
CA GLU A 129 30.03 6.62 27.37
C GLU A 129 31.11 5.67 26.84
N LEU A 130 30.85 4.94 25.75
CA LEU A 130 31.85 4.07 25.14
C LEU A 130 33.04 4.86 24.60
N GLU A 131 32.80 5.98 23.91
CA GLU A 131 33.87 6.81 23.35
C GLU A 131 34.78 7.38 24.46
N ASP A 132 34.18 7.84 25.56
CA ASP A 132 34.92 8.33 26.72
C ASP A 132 35.64 7.20 27.46
N LEU A 133 35.01 6.04 27.64
CA LEU A 133 35.64 4.87 28.23
C LEU A 133 36.81 4.38 27.39
N GLU A 134 36.69 4.33 26.06
CA GLU A 134 37.78 3.96 25.14
C GLU A 134 38.94 4.96 25.20
N ARG A 135 38.64 6.25 25.41
CA ARG A 135 39.65 7.29 25.65
C ARG A 135 40.37 7.10 26.99
N GLU A 136 39.67 6.64 28.03
CA GLU A 136 40.22 6.34 29.35
C GLU A 136 40.88 4.95 29.46
N LEU A 137 40.60 4.01 28.54
CA LEU A 137 40.94 2.59 28.62
C LEU A 137 42.42 2.23 28.41
N ARG A 138 43.34 3.16 28.68
CA ARG A 138 44.77 2.84 28.61
C ARG A 138 45.25 1.96 29.77
N GLU A 139 44.58 1.92 30.92
CA GLU A 139 44.88 0.97 32.01
C GLU A 139 43.62 0.64 32.85
N ILE A 140 43.39 -0.65 33.18
CA ILE A 140 42.47 -1.24 34.20
C ILE A 140 41.34 -2.19 33.67
N GLU A 141 41.20 -3.35 34.34
CA GLU A 141 40.37 -4.53 34.04
C GLU A 141 38.83 -4.37 34.19
N PRO A 142 38.25 -3.72 35.22
CA PRO A 142 36.80 -3.46 35.31
C PRO A 142 36.23 -2.53 34.22
N LYS A 143 37.02 -1.62 33.63
CA LYS A 143 36.56 -0.76 32.52
C LYS A 143 36.47 -1.53 31.19
N GLN A 144 37.28 -2.57 31.01
CA GLN A 144 37.22 -3.46 29.84
C GLN A 144 35.92 -4.27 29.80
N GLN A 145 35.41 -4.72 30.97
CA GLN A 145 34.13 -5.42 31.07
C GLN A 145 32.97 -4.51 30.63
N ARG A 146 32.92 -3.27 31.15
CA ARG A 146 31.91 -2.27 30.78
C ARG A 146 31.97 -1.93 29.28
N ALA A 147 33.16 -1.69 28.72
CA ALA A 147 33.32 -1.45 27.29
C ALA A 147 32.83 -2.64 26.44
N THR A 148 33.04 -3.88 26.91
CA THR A 148 32.56 -5.09 26.23
C THR A 148 31.04 -5.21 26.27
N GLU A 149 30.40 -4.90 27.41
CA GLU A 149 28.94 -4.82 27.53
C GLU A 149 28.37 -3.77 26.56
N LEU A 150 28.92 -2.56 26.55
CA LEU A 150 28.48 -1.49 25.65
C LEU A 150 28.64 -1.88 24.18
N LYS A 151 29.75 -2.52 23.81
CA LYS A 151 29.96 -3.07 22.46
C LYS A 151 28.88 -4.09 22.08
N SER A 152 28.50 -4.96 23.01
CA SER A 152 27.45 -5.94 22.75
C SER A 152 26.08 -5.29 22.52
N LEU A 153 25.76 -4.22 23.27
CA LEU A 153 24.53 -3.45 23.12
C LEU A 153 24.49 -2.68 21.81
N LEU A 154 25.59 -2.01 21.43
CA LEU A 154 25.69 -1.30 20.15
C LEU A 154 25.62 -2.28 18.97
N ALA A 155 26.28 -3.43 19.05
CA ALA A 155 26.19 -4.45 18.00
C ALA A 155 24.78 -5.07 17.88
N ALA A 156 23.98 -5.09 18.96
CA ALA A 156 22.58 -5.49 18.90
C ALA A 156 21.71 -4.41 18.25
N ARG A 157 21.99 -3.13 18.55
CA ARG A 157 21.37 -1.97 17.91
C ARG A 157 21.63 -1.94 16.41
N ASP A 158 22.89 -2.06 15.98
CA ASP A 158 23.25 -2.04 14.56
C ASP A 158 22.51 -3.13 13.76
N ARG A 159 22.36 -4.32 14.37
CA ARG A 159 21.58 -5.42 13.78
C ARG A 159 20.09 -5.10 13.67
N ARG A 160 19.51 -4.42 14.66
CA ARG A 160 18.13 -3.94 14.62
C ARG A 160 17.94 -2.90 13.52
N ASP A 161 18.85 -1.93 13.42
CA ASP A 161 18.78 -0.84 12.43
C ASP A 161 18.96 -1.38 11.01
N GLU A 162 19.88 -2.33 10.79
CA GLU A 162 20.04 -2.97 9.49
C GLU A 162 18.79 -3.78 9.08
N ARG A 163 18.19 -4.53 10.02
CA ARG A 163 16.92 -5.24 9.77
C ARG A 163 15.80 -4.25 9.42
N ARG A 164 15.73 -3.14 10.14
CA ARG A 164 14.75 -2.07 9.89
C ARG A 164 14.90 -1.49 8.49
N ARG A 165 16.12 -1.11 8.10
CA ARG A 165 16.41 -0.58 6.75
C ARG A 165 16.07 -1.58 5.64
N LYS A 166 16.32 -2.87 5.88
CA LYS A 166 15.93 -3.92 4.94
C LYS A 166 14.40 -3.94 4.72
N HIS A 167 13.62 -3.91 5.78
CA HIS A 167 12.16 -3.88 5.66
C HIS A 167 11.64 -2.54 5.13
N ALA A 168 12.32 -1.43 5.41
CA ALA A 168 12.01 -0.12 4.81
C ALA A 168 12.21 -0.14 3.29
N GLN A 169 13.26 -0.80 2.81
CA GLN A 169 13.47 -1.03 1.38
C GLN A 169 12.36 -1.89 0.78
N GLU A 170 11.98 -2.99 1.45
CA GLU A 170 10.89 -3.87 1.00
C GLU A 170 9.55 -3.10 0.90
N LEU A 171 9.26 -2.25 1.89
CA LEU A 171 8.10 -1.35 1.88
C LEU A 171 8.17 -0.33 0.73
N ALA A 172 9.32 0.35 0.55
CA ALA A 172 9.52 1.34 -0.49
C ALA A 172 9.29 0.78 -1.90
N ALA A 173 9.68 -0.49 -2.14
CA ALA A 173 9.45 -1.18 -3.40
C ALA A 173 7.99 -1.60 -3.60
N ALA A 174 7.27 -1.94 -2.52
CA ALA A 174 5.92 -2.49 -2.58
C ALA A 174 4.80 -1.43 -2.59
N LEU A 175 5.04 -0.23 -2.06
CA LEU A 175 4.02 0.81 -1.96
C LEU A 175 3.46 1.28 -3.31
N PRO A 176 4.26 1.61 -4.34
CA PRO A 176 3.72 2.17 -5.60
C PRO A 176 2.60 1.34 -6.25
N PRO A 177 2.72 0.01 -6.44
CA PRO A 177 1.63 -0.79 -7.00
C PRO A 177 0.41 -0.91 -6.06
N ILE A 178 0.60 -0.78 -4.74
CA ILE A 178 -0.51 -0.74 -3.79
C ILE A 178 -1.29 0.58 -3.94
N LEU A 179 -0.58 1.71 -3.99
CA LEU A 179 -1.17 3.04 -4.17
C LEU A 179 -1.92 3.19 -5.51
N ALA A 180 -1.40 2.57 -6.57
CA ALA A 180 -2.07 2.54 -7.87
C ALA A 180 -3.43 1.82 -7.82
N ARG A 181 -3.62 0.85 -6.92
CA ARG A 181 -4.87 0.10 -6.73
C ARG A 181 -5.82 0.77 -5.76
N LEU A 182 -5.36 1.75 -4.98
CA LEU A 182 -6.16 2.41 -3.94
C LEU A 182 -7.13 3.41 -4.56
N ARG A 183 -8.42 3.31 -4.21
CA ARG A 183 -9.43 4.26 -4.70
C ARG A 183 -9.13 5.66 -4.14
N PRO A 184 -9.28 6.74 -4.94
CA PRO A 184 -8.91 8.11 -4.52
C PRO A 184 -9.52 8.56 -3.18
N LYS A 185 -10.77 8.20 -2.91
CA LYS A 185 -11.48 8.57 -1.67
C LYS A 185 -10.84 8.05 -0.37
N HIS A 186 -9.92 7.10 -0.44
CA HIS A 186 -9.28 6.48 0.73
C HIS A 186 -7.83 6.90 0.95
N ARG A 187 -7.24 7.67 0.02
CA ARG A 187 -5.80 7.93 -0.01
C ARG A 187 -5.27 8.62 1.24
N ASP A 188 -5.90 9.72 1.65
CA ASP A 188 -5.41 10.51 2.78
C ASP A 188 -5.37 9.70 4.08
N CYS A 189 -6.48 9.01 4.39
CA CYS A 189 -6.56 8.11 5.54
C CYS A 189 -5.52 6.99 5.43
N TYR A 190 -5.44 6.31 4.28
CA TYR A 190 -4.50 5.22 4.07
C TYR A 190 -3.04 5.65 4.27
N MET A 191 -2.63 6.77 3.66
CA MET A 191 -1.24 7.25 3.73
C MET A 191 -0.87 7.66 5.15
N LEU A 192 -1.77 8.36 5.84
CA LEU A 192 -1.56 8.75 7.23
C LEU A 192 -1.34 7.51 8.11
N GLU A 193 -2.25 6.53 8.03
CA GLU A 193 -2.20 5.36 8.88
C GLU A 193 -1.00 4.45 8.57
N VAL A 194 -0.67 4.23 7.29
CA VAL A 194 0.52 3.47 6.90
C VAL A 194 1.80 4.16 7.36
N ARG A 195 1.87 5.51 7.31
CA ARG A 195 3.00 6.28 7.83
C ARG A 195 3.21 6.06 9.34
N LEU A 196 2.12 6.05 10.12
CA LEU A 196 2.19 5.78 11.56
C LEU A 196 2.77 4.40 11.86
N VAL A 197 2.33 3.36 11.12
CA VAL A 197 2.89 2.00 11.28
C VAL A 197 4.34 1.93 10.80
N ALA A 198 4.68 2.60 9.69
CA ALA A 198 6.04 2.64 9.13
C ALA A 198 7.06 3.24 10.11
N ALA A 199 6.68 4.32 10.80
CA ALA A 199 7.49 4.90 11.87
C ALA A 199 7.78 3.85 12.96
N ALA A 200 6.75 3.11 13.40
CA ALA A 200 6.86 2.15 14.50
C ALA A 200 7.59 0.84 14.13
N ASP A 201 7.29 0.25 12.97
CA ASP A 201 7.89 -0.99 12.45
C ASP A 201 7.61 -1.15 10.94
N PRO A 202 8.63 -1.05 10.06
CA PRO A 202 8.41 -1.13 8.61
C PRO A 202 7.96 -2.51 8.12
N GLU A 203 8.27 -3.59 8.83
CA GLU A 203 7.78 -4.94 8.51
C GLU A 203 6.26 -5.01 8.74
N ALA A 204 5.79 -4.53 9.89
CA ALA A 204 4.37 -4.39 10.18
C ALA A 204 3.64 -3.44 9.22
N ALA A 205 4.30 -2.37 8.78
CA ALA A 205 3.72 -1.38 7.88
C ALA A 205 3.40 -1.95 6.50
N LEU A 206 4.24 -2.85 5.98
CA LEU A 206 3.95 -3.54 4.73
C LEU A 206 2.73 -4.46 4.85
N GLU A 207 2.59 -5.17 5.97
CA GLU A 207 1.40 -5.99 6.25
C GLU A 207 0.14 -5.11 6.40
N ALA A 208 0.27 -3.99 7.14
CA ALA A 208 -0.81 -3.03 7.32
C ALA A 208 -1.26 -2.41 5.99
N ALA A 209 -0.30 -2.05 5.13
CA ALA A 209 -0.53 -1.49 3.82
C ALA A 209 -1.36 -2.43 2.92
N ASN A 210 -1.05 -3.73 2.91
CA ASN A 210 -1.80 -4.71 2.12
C ASN A 210 -3.20 -4.95 2.70
N THR A 211 -3.29 -5.20 4.00
CA THR A 211 -4.58 -5.47 4.66
C THR A 211 -5.52 -4.26 4.55
N MET A 212 -5.02 -3.05 4.78
CA MET A 212 -5.83 -1.83 4.72
C MET A 212 -6.30 -1.52 3.30
N LEU A 213 -5.51 -1.82 2.27
CA LEU A 213 -5.97 -1.72 0.87
C LEU A 213 -7.25 -2.54 0.66
N ASP A 214 -7.23 -3.80 1.09
CA ASP A 214 -8.37 -4.72 0.93
C ASP A 214 -9.57 -4.30 1.78
N LEU A 215 -9.34 -3.85 3.01
CA LEU A 215 -10.38 -3.37 3.92
C LEU A 215 -11.08 -2.12 3.37
N LEU A 216 -10.32 -1.11 2.92
CA LEU A 216 -10.87 0.15 2.43
C LEU A 216 -11.50 0.00 1.04
N ASN A 217 -10.82 -0.64 0.09
CA ASN A 217 -11.40 -0.84 -1.26
C ASN A 217 -12.62 -1.77 -1.24
N GLY A 218 -12.64 -2.76 -0.34
CA GLY A 218 -13.81 -3.59 -0.07
C GLY A 218 -14.87 -2.91 0.78
N GLU A 219 -14.63 -1.67 1.21
CA GLU A 219 -15.48 -0.87 2.10
C GLU A 219 -15.84 -1.61 3.41
N ARG A 220 -15.01 -2.59 3.82
CA ARG A 220 -15.29 -3.45 4.97
C ARG A 220 -15.29 -2.68 6.29
N VAL A 221 -14.55 -1.57 6.32
CA VAL A 221 -14.41 -0.66 7.45
C VAL A 221 -14.48 0.78 6.93
N SER A 222 -14.94 1.69 7.78
CA SER A 222 -14.87 3.13 7.54
C SER A 222 -13.42 3.63 7.61
N HIS A 223 -13.20 4.90 7.26
CA HIS A 223 -11.91 5.56 7.52
C HIS A 223 -11.60 5.58 9.03
N ASP A 224 -12.58 5.89 9.87
CA ASP A 224 -12.42 5.87 11.34
C ASP A 224 -12.14 4.45 11.87
N GLY A 225 -12.79 3.44 11.27
CA GLY A 225 -12.56 2.04 11.58
C GLY A 225 -11.15 1.59 11.18
N ALA A 226 -10.64 2.05 10.03
CA ALA A 226 -9.26 1.79 9.63
C ALA A 226 -8.25 2.44 10.58
N ALA A 227 -8.48 3.69 10.99
CA ALA A 227 -7.66 4.39 11.96
C ALA A 227 -7.66 3.71 13.33
N GLU A 228 -8.84 3.30 13.83
CA GLU A 228 -8.97 2.56 15.09
C GLU A 228 -8.31 1.18 15.04
N TRP A 229 -8.41 0.48 13.90
CA TRP A 229 -7.70 -0.77 13.67
C TRP A 229 -6.17 -0.59 13.74
N VAL A 230 -5.64 0.47 13.12
CA VAL A 230 -4.20 0.79 13.21
C VAL A 230 -3.79 1.15 14.63
N ARG A 231 -4.57 2.00 15.32
CA ARG A 231 -4.30 2.38 16.71
C ARG A 231 -4.19 1.16 17.63
N ARG A 232 -5.16 0.24 17.55
CA ARG A 232 -5.12 -1.01 18.34
C ARG A 232 -3.96 -1.92 17.92
N GLY A 233 -3.63 -1.97 16.62
CA GLY A 233 -2.47 -2.71 16.12
C GLY A 233 -1.14 -2.17 16.64
N LEU A 234 -1.00 -0.84 16.71
CA LEU A 234 0.17 -0.16 17.28
C LEU A 234 0.31 -0.46 18.78
N ASP A 235 -0.79 -0.44 19.54
CA ASP A 235 -0.79 -0.82 20.97
C ASP A 235 -0.28 -2.26 21.19
N VAL A 236 -0.60 -3.18 20.27
CA VAL A 236 -0.12 -4.58 20.30
C VAL A 236 1.36 -4.65 19.91
N LEU A 237 1.73 -3.93 18.86
CA LEU A 237 3.10 -3.87 18.31
C LEU A 237 4.10 -3.28 19.30
N GLU A 238 3.70 -2.29 20.08
CA GLU A 238 4.51 -1.70 21.15
C GLU A 238 4.83 -2.73 22.25
N LYS A 239 3.83 -3.53 22.65
CA LYS A 239 3.97 -4.56 23.69
C LYS A 239 4.78 -5.77 23.21
N ASN A 240 4.56 -6.19 21.97
CA ASN A 240 5.25 -7.32 21.37
C ASN A 240 5.30 -7.19 19.83
N LYS A 241 6.49 -6.94 19.29
CA LYS A 241 6.71 -6.73 17.85
C LYS A 241 6.22 -7.90 16.98
N GLU A 242 6.47 -9.14 17.38
CA GLU A 242 6.08 -10.32 16.59
C GLU A 242 4.56 -10.52 16.59
N VAL A 243 3.90 -10.27 17.73
CA VAL A 243 2.43 -10.34 17.81
C VAL A 243 1.79 -9.19 17.04
N GLY A 244 2.36 -7.98 17.11
CA GLY A 244 1.88 -6.82 16.35
C GLY A 244 2.02 -7.01 14.84
N ARG A 245 3.14 -7.56 14.37
CA ARG A 245 3.27 -7.98 12.95
C ARG A 245 2.20 -9.00 12.58
N GLY A 246 1.95 -9.98 13.46
CA GLY A 246 0.87 -10.96 13.34
C GLY A 246 -0.54 -10.34 13.28
N TYR A 247 -0.77 -9.24 13.98
CA TYR A 247 -2.04 -8.50 13.98
C TYR A 247 -2.33 -7.89 12.60
N PHE A 248 -1.35 -7.19 12.01
CA PHE A 248 -1.54 -6.49 10.74
C PHE A 248 -1.74 -7.41 9.53
N ARG A 249 -1.28 -8.66 9.61
CA ARG A 249 -1.56 -9.74 8.64
C ARG A 249 -2.82 -10.56 8.95
N MET A 250 -3.67 -10.09 9.88
CA MET A 250 -4.88 -10.78 10.35
C MET A 250 -4.62 -12.19 10.90
N GLY A 251 -3.41 -12.46 11.39
CA GLY A 251 -2.97 -13.78 11.83
C GLY A 251 -3.38 -14.13 13.26
N SER A 252 -4.00 -13.20 14.00
CA SER A 252 -4.38 -13.40 15.40
C SER A 252 -5.91 -13.42 15.59
N LYS A 253 -6.38 -14.15 16.62
CA LYS A 253 -7.80 -14.12 17.00
C LYS A 253 -8.27 -12.70 17.35
N TYR A 254 -7.42 -11.95 18.06
CA TYR A 254 -7.69 -10.56 18.44
C TYR A 254 -7.84 -9.63 17.22
N SER A 255 -6.97 -9.74 16.21
CA SER A 255 -7.13 -8.94 14.97
C SER A 255 -8.46 -9.21 14.27
N LEU A 256 -8.93 -10.46 14.26
CA LEU A 256 -10.22 -10.81 13.65
C LEU A 256 -11.40 -10.29 14.47
N GLU A 257 -11.34 -10.36 15.80
CA GLU A 257 -12.36 -9.79 16.70
C GLU A 257 -12.47 -8.28 16.51
N VAL A 258 -11.35 -7.56 16.47
CA VAL A 258 -11.34 -6.12 16.21
C VAL A 258 -11.94 -5.79 14.84
N LEU A 259 -11.63 -6.55 13.79
CA LEU A 259 -12.21 -6.31 12.47
C LEU A 259 -13.71 -6.58 12.40
N GLU A 260 -14.21 -7.59 13.12
CA GLU A 260 -15.66 -7.81 13.22
C GLU A 260 -16.36 -6.70 14.01
N GLU A 261 -15.71 -6.13 15.04
CA GLU A 261 -16.23 -4.97 15.78
C GLU A 261 -16.27 -3.69 14.93
N LEU A 262 -15.27 -3.49 14.07
CA LEU A 262 -15.13 -2.29 13.24
C LEU A 262 -15.79 -2.44 11.86
N ARG A 263 -16.43 -3.59 11.61
CA ARG A 263 -17.08 -3.88 10.33
C ARG A 263 -18.23 -2.91 10.12
N GLU A 264 -18.30 -2.31 8.94
CA GLU A 264 -19.46 -1.53 8.55
C GLU A 264 -20.61 -2.41 8.03
N GLY A 265 -21.81 -2.15 8.55
CA GLY A 265 -23.06 -2.72 8.09
C GLY A 265 -23.37 -4.13 8.57
N LEU A 266 -24.58 -4.53 8.24
CA LEU A 266 -25.12 -5.83 8.61
C LEU A 266 -24.74 -6.87 7.56
N ALA A 267 -23.97 -7.88 7.93
CA ALA A 267 -23.58 -8.93 7.01
C ALA A 267 -24.75 -9.88 6.72
N LEU A 268 -24.97 -10.21 5.45
CA LEU A 268 -26.04 -11.10 5.00
C LEU A 268 -26.02 -12.43 5.75
N ARG A 269 -24.83 -13.02 5.96
CA ARG A 269 -24.65 -14.28 6.68
C ARG A 269 -25.28 -14.30 8.08
N GLN A 270 -25.39 -13.16 8.75
CA GLN A 270 -25.98 -13.05 10.09
C GLN A 270 -27.51 -13.16 10.05
N VAL A 271 -28.14 -12.76 8.93
CA VAL A 271 -29.61 -12.68 8.79
C VAL A 271 -30.18 -13.55 7.66
N ALA A 272 -29.35 -14.22 6.87
CA ALA A 272 -29.73 -14.98 5.69
C ALA A 272 -30.80 -16.04 5.96
N ARG A 273 -30.70 -16.74 7.10
CA ARG A 273 -31.69 -17.74 7.51
C ARG A 273 -33.07 -17.11 7.74
N VAL A 274 -33.12 -15.95 8.38
CA VAL A 274 -34.38 -15.23 8.66
C VAL A 274 -34.96 -14.69 7.35
N LEU A 275 -34.11 -14.12 6.48
CA LEU A 275 -34.53 -13.61 5.18
C LEU A 275 -35.03 -14.72 4.25
N LYS A 276 -34.43 -15.91 4.28
CA LYS A 276 -34.92 -17.08 3.54
C LYS A 276 -36.35 -17.44 3.98
N LEU A 277 -36.58 -17.58 5.29
CA LEU A 277 -37.92 -17.88 5.81
C LEU A 277 -38.93 -16.81 5.41
N TYR A 278 -38.53 -15.53 5.50
CA TYR A 278 -39.35 -14.40 5.11
C TYR A 278 -39.72 -14.41 3.61
N ALA A 279 -38.75 -14.62 2.73
CA ALA A 279 -38.97 -14.69 1.28
C ALA A 279 -39.82 -15.89 0.87
N THR A 280 -39.60 -17.05 1.50
CA THR A 280 -40.43 -18.25 1.28
C THR A 280 -41.87 -18.03 1.71
N ALA A 281 -42.10 -17.37 2.85
CA ALA A 281 -43.44 -17.03 3.29
C ALA A 281 -44.14 -16.05 2.33
N LEU A 282 -43.40 -15.09 1.76
CA LEU A 282 -43.96 -14.11 0.81
C LEU A 282 -44.25 -14.68 -0.58
N SER A 283 -43.41 -15.60 -1.06
CA SER A 283 -43.51 -16.17 -2.42
C SER A 283 -44.24 -17.51 -2.48
N GLY A 284 -44.54 -18.13 -1.34
CA GLY A 284 -45.12 -19.47 -1.28
C GLY A 284 -44.22 -20.59 -1.83
N ARG A 285 -42.94 -20.30 -2.10
CA ARG A 285 -41.96 -21.24 -2.69
C ARG A 285 -40.71 -21.33 -1.83
N ASP A 286 -40.03 -22.47 -1.85
CA ASP A 286 -38.70 -22.56 -1.25
C ASP A 286 -37.72 -21.78 -2.13
N VAL A 287 -37.13 -20.72 -1.58
CA VAL A 287 -36.24 -19.79 -2.29
C VAL A 287 -34.95 -19.68 -1.50
N ALA A 288 -33.80 -19.80 -2.17
CA ALA A 288 -32.51 -19.57 -1.55
C ALA A 288 -32.20 -18.06 -1.46
N VAL A 289 -31.53 -17.63 -0.41
CA VAL A 289 -30.97 -16.27 -0.31
C VAL A 289 -29.47 -16.38 -0.47
N ARG A 290 -28.92 -15.66 -1.46
CA ARG A 290 -27.51 -15.71 -1.87
C ARG A 290 -26.89 -14.33 -1.79
N GLY A 291 -25.59 -14.29 -1.49
CA GLY A 291 -24.81 -13.07 -1.60
C GLY A 291 -24.52 -12.71 -3.05
N ILE A 292 -24.28 -11.44 -3.32
CA ILE A 292 -23.87 -10.96 -4.66
C ILE A 292 -22.52 -11.53 -5.11
N ASP A 293 -21.68 -11.93 -4.16
CA ASP A 293 -20.44 -12.66 -4.37
C ASP A 293 -20.64 -14.08 -4.93
N GLU A 294 -21.83 -14.66 -4.76
CA GLU A 294 -22.20 -15.95 -5.33
C GLU A 294 -22.88 -15.82 -6.71
N MET A 295 -23.04 -14.61 -7.25
CA MET A 295 -23.84 -14.34 -8.46
C MET A 295 -23.36 -15.09 -9.71
N ASP A 296 -22.06 -15.30 -9.86
CA ASP A 296 -21.50 -16.02 -11.03
C ASP A 296 -21.74 -17.54 -10.97
N SER A 297 -22.15 -18.06 -9.80
CA SER A 297 -22.41 -19.50 -9.59
C SER A 297 -23.87 -19.90 -9.82
N VAL A 298 -24.74 -18.93 -10.09
CA VAL A 298 -26.19 -19.12 -10.22
C VAL A 298 -26.73 -18.36 -11.45
N ASP A 299 -27.89 -18.79 -11.95
CA ASP A 299 -28.59 -18.02 -12.98
C ASP A 299 -29.15 -16.73 -12.36
N ARG A 300 -28.56 -15.57 -12.71
CA ARG A 300 -28.99 -14.26 -12.20
C ARG A 300 -30.50 -14.00 -12.29
N PHE A 301 -31.18 -14.62 -13.26
CA PHE A 301 -32.62 -14.47 -13.48
C PHE A 301 -33.40 -15.74 -13.11
N GLY A 302 -32.84 -16.61 -12.27
CA GLY A 302 -33.49 -17.84 -11.82
C GLY A 302 -34.62 -17.58 -10.81
N PRO A 303 -35.72 -18.37 -10.84
CA PRO A 303 -36.84 -18.21 -9.92
C PRO A 303 -36.65 -18.91 -8.55
N ASP A 304 -35.52 -19.57 -8.33
CA ASP A 304 -35.22 -20.41 -7.16
C ASP A 304 -34.35 -19.70 -6.10
N HIS A 305 -33.87 -18.49 -6.39
CA HIS A 305 -33.04 -17.73 -5.46
C HIS A 305 -33.22 -16.22 -5.56
N ILE A 306 -32.83 -15.52 -4.49
CA ILE A 306 -32.76 -14.06 -4.39
C ILE A 306 -31.32 -13.69 -4.06
N ILE A 307 -30.74 -12.84 -4.91
CA ILE A 307 -29.39 -12.30 -4.72
C ILE A 307 -29.50 -10.97 -3.96
N LEU A 308 -28.78 -10.87 -2.83
CA LEU A 308 -28.73 -9.68 -1.98
C LEU A 308 -27.27 -9.23 -1.78
N PRO A 309 -27.03 -7.95 -1.41
CA PRO A 309 -25.68 -7.48 -1.05
C PRO A 309 -25.07 -8.32 0.07
N ALA A 310 -23.75 -8.56 0.01
CA ALA A 310 -23.02 -9.29 1.04
C ALA A 310 -23.08 -8.59 2.41
N ASP A 311 -23.07 -7.26 2.41
CA ASP A 311 -23.30 -6.40 3.58
C ASP A 311 -24.33 -5.31 3.22
N MET A 312 -25.27 -5.03 4.11
CA MET A 312 -26.23 -3.93 3.98
C MET A 312 -25.75 -2.74 4.80
N ARG A 313 -25.53 -1.62 4.10
CA ARG A 313 -25.00 -0.36 4.65
C ARG A 313 -25.87 0.83 4.28
N PHE A 314 -27.16 0.61 4.05
CA PHE A 314 -28.07 1.69 3.67
C PHE A 314 -28.28 2.69 4.83
N PHE A 315 -28.08 2.22 6.06
CA PHE A 315 -28.15 2.99 7.28
C PHE A 315 -26.93 2.72 8.16
N GLU A 316 -26.68 3.59 9.13
CA GLU A 316 -25.63 3.42 10.15
C GLU A 316 -25.97 2.32 11.18
N ASP A 317 -27.24 1.94 11.26
CA ASP A 317 -27.78 1.04 12.29
C ASP A 317 -28.19 -0.30 11.69
N ASP A 318 -27.76 -1.37 12.34
CA ASP A 318 -27.99 -2.74 11.89
C ASP A 318 -29.47 -3.12 11.89
N ASP A 319 -30.28 -2.62 12.82
CA ASP A 319 -31.72 -2.89 12.82
C ASP A 319 -32.39 -2.28 11.59
N ARG A 320 -32.03 -1.05 11.23
CA ARG A 320 -32.50 -0.41 9.99
C ARG A 320 -31.95 -1.09 8.73
N ASN A 321 -30.69 -1.54 8.74
CA ASN A 321 -30.14 -2.34 7.65
C ASN A 321 -30.84 -3.70 7.50
N PHE A 322 -31.26 -4.32 8.61
CA PHE A 322 -32.08 -5.53 8.56
C PHE A 322 -33.44 -5.26 7.92
N VAL A 323 -34.05 -4.10 8.20
CA VAL A 323 -35.26 -3.66 7.49
C VAL A 323 -35.00 -3.46 5.99
N ALA A 324 -33.89 -2.83 5.61
CA ALA A 324 -33.52 -2.67 4.21
C ALA A 324 -33.34 -4.02 3.50
N TYR A 325 -32.71 -5.00 4.15
CA TYR A 325 -32.65 -6.37 3.64
C TYR A 325 -34.02 -7.01 3.44
N LYS A 326 -34.95 -6.84 4.38
CA LYS A 326 -36.32 -7.35 4.21
C LYS A 326 -37.00 -6.71 3.00
N VAL A 327 -36.84 -5.40 2.78
CA VAL A 327 -37.39 -4.73 1.60
C VAL A 327 -36.81 -5.31 0.31
N ALA A 328 -35.48 -5.48 0.23
CA ALA A 328 -34.83 -6.08 -0.92
C ALA A 328 -35.29 -7.54 -1.15
N ALA A 329 -35.38 -8.34 -0.08
CA ALA A 329 -35.87 -9.71 -0.14
C ALA A 329 -37.33 -9.79 -0.58
N ALA A 330 -38.20 -8.89 -0.08
CA ALA A 330 -39.60 -8.81 -0.50
C ALA A 330 -39.72 -8.48 -1.99
N HIS A 331 -38.89 -7.57 -2.49
CA HIS A 331 -38.86 -7.24 -3.92
C HIS A 331 -38.40 -8.43 -4.77
N GLY A 332 -37.36 -9.16 -4.34
CA GLY A 332 -36.94 -10.41 -4.99
C GLY A 332 -38.04 -11.47 -4.98
N ALA A 333 -38.68 -11.69 -3.83
CA ALA A 333 -39.79 -12.62 -3.68
C ALA A 333 -40.98 -12.25 -4.59
N ALA A 334 -41.29 -10.95 -4.73
CA ALA A 334 -42.33 -10.47 -5.62
C ALA A 334 -42.03 -10.79 -7.10
N ARG A 335 -40.78 -10.60 -7.55
CA ARG A 335 -40.37 -10.97 -8.92
C ARG A 335 -40.57 -12.45 -9.21
N ILE A 336 -40.25 -13.30 -8.23
CA ILE A 336 -40.48 -14.75 -8.32
C ILE A 336 -41.98 -15.04 -8.35
N GLU A 337 -42.74 -14.40 -7.45
CA GLU A 337 -44.16 -14.68 -7.28
C GLU A 337 -44.97 -14.29 -8.52
N PHE A 338 -44.78 -13.06 -9.00
CA PHE A 338 -45.45 -12.52 -10.17
C PHE A 338 -44.83 -12.98 -11.51
N GLY A 339 -43.87 -13.91 -11.47
CA GLY A 339 -43.37 -14.58 -12.67
C GLY A 339 -42.50 -13.70 -13.57
N THR A 340 -41.83 -12.67 -13.05
CA THR A 340 -40.90 -11.81 -13.81
C THR A 340 -39.83 -12.63 -14.53
N TYR A 341 -39.43 -13.76 -13.93
CA TYR A 341 -38.40 -14.67 -14.45
C TYR A 341 -38.95 -15.85 -15.26
N ARG A 342 -40.27 -15.90 -15.52
CA ARG A 342 -40.89 -17.00 -16.29
C ARG A 342 -40.83 -16.79 -17.80
N PHE A 343 -40.52 -15.57 -18.24
CA PHE A 343 -40.46 -15.24 -19.65
C PHE A 343 -39.38 -16.06 -20.37
N THR A 344 -39.75 -16.67 -21.49
CA THR A 344 -38.81 -17.39 -22.36
C THR A 344 -38.95 -16.90 -23.80
N LEU A 345 -37.85 -16.92 -24.57
CA LEU A 345 -37.88 -16.47 -25.96
C LEU A 345 -38.83 -17.33 -26.84
N ASP A 346 -39.07 -18.57 -26.44
CA ASP A 346 -40.04 -19.48 -27.08
C ASP A 346 -41.49 -18.96 -27.01
N GLU A 347 -41.79 -18.01 -26.11
CA GLU A 347 -43.11 -17.36 -26.01
C GLU A 347 -43.31 -16.25 -27.06
N ILE A 348 -42.25 -15.81 -27.74
CA ILE A 348 -42.28 -14.74 -28.76
C ILE A 348 -41.52 -15.12 -30.05
N PRO A 349 -41.81 -16.29 -30.66
CA PRO A 349 -41.04 -16.84 -31.77
C PRO A 349 -40.96 -15.86 -32.96
N ASP A 350 -42.08 -15.22 -33.30
CA ASP A 350 -42.15 -14.27 -34.41
C ASP A 350 -41.19 -13.07 -34.22
N THR A 351 -41.09 -12.56 -32.99
CA THR A 351 -40.19 -11.43 -32.68
C THR A 351 -38.73 -11.85 -32.72
N VAL A 352 -38.43 -13.07 -32.27
CA VAL A 352 -37.08 -13.64 -32.33
C VAL A 352 -36.65 -13.83 -33.79
N ASP A 353 -37.55 -14.34 -34.65
CA ASP A 353 -37.30 -14.52 -36.07
C ASP A 353 -37.09 -13.18 -36.80
N ASP A 354 -37.92 -12.16 -36.50
CA ASP A 354 -37.77 -10.81 -37.04
C ASP A 354 -36.42 -10.18 -36.67
N LEU A 355 -36.03 -10.28 -35.40
CA LEU A 355 -34.76 -9.74 -34.91
C LEU A 355 -33.56 -10.51 -35.47
N THR A 356 -33.66 -11.84 -35.58
CA THR A 356 -32.60 -12.69 -36.14
C THR A 356 -32.44 -12.44 -37.64
N THR A 357 -33.54 -12.20 -38.37
CA THR A 357 -33.49 -11.81 -39.78
C THR A 357 -32.85 -10.44 -39.97
N LYS A 358 -33.16 -9.48 -39.08
CA LYS A 358 -32.69 -8.10 -39.20
C LYS A 358 -31.24 -7.88 -38.74
N TYR A 359 -30.78 -8.63 -37.74
CA TYR A 359 -29.49 -8.41 -37.08
C TYR A 359 -28.62 -9.67 -36.94
N GLY A 360 -29.09 -10.82 -37.42
CA GLY A 360 -28.35 -12.08 -37.32
C GLY A 360 -27.10 -12.10 -38.19
N PRO A 361 -26.19 -13.08 -37.96
CA PRO A 361 -24.95 -13.24 -38.70
C PRO A 361 -25.27 -13.66 -40.15
N GLY A 362 -25.52 -12.67 -41.00
CA GLY A 362 -26.03 -12.83 -42.36
C GLY A 362 -26.86 -11.65 -42.88
N ALA A 363 -27.26 -10.72 -41.99
CA ALA A 363 -27.87 -9.45 -42.38
C ALA A 363 -26.81 -8.52 -43.02
N ALA A 364 -26.67 -8.62 -44.34
CA ALA A 364 -25.93 -7.69 -45.20
C ALA A 364 -26.82 -6.51 -45.61
#